data_AF-A0A8J8ME24-F1
#
_entry.id   AF-A0A8J8ME24-F1
#
_cell.length_a   1.000
_cell.length_b   1.000
_cell.length_c   1.000
_cell.angle_alpha   90.00
_cell.angle_beta   90.00
_cell.angle_gamma   90.00
#
_symmetry.space_group_name_H-M   'P 1'
#
loop_
_entity.id
_entity.type
_entity.pdbx_description
1 polymer ?
#
loop_
_entity_poly.entity_id
_entity_poly.type
_entity_poly.pdbx_seq_one_letter_code
_entity_poly.pdbx_strand_id
1 'polypeptide(L)'
;MDNYKIIWKGNDNTNKSTRRGHAPKVIVDHITEGSAKSTINWFTSSGNTVSSAHFLVTKSGEIYQFVKIEDNAWANGINSYNRKYSTASIVKEMGVNPNWYSVSIEHEGIHRMTQGKLTDKQLAATIWLHQYIIDYVKRKWDVNIPLDRKHILGHYEIDPRRKPNCPGEKYPFNQIIQALNNKNTLTDIKGHWAEQDINEVVLQGIMSGYPNGEFKPDEKVSRAELATVIARLLKKEV
;
A
#
# COMPACT_ATOMS: atom_id res chain seq x y z
N MET A 1 18.07 2.64 6.03
CA MET A 1 17.95 1.18 5.86
C MET A 1 16.85 0.62 6.75
N ASP A 2 15.64 0.56 6.23
CA ASP A 2 14.86 -0.67 6.21
C ASP A 2 14.69 -1.05 4.73
N ASN A 3 15.62 -1.84 4.18
CA ASN A 3 15.39 -2.52 2.90
C ASN A 3 14.32 -3.57 3.15
N TYR A 4 13.05 -3.16 3.09
CA TYR A 4 11.93 -4.05 3.30
C TYR A 4 12.06 -5.29 2.40
N LYS A 5 11.99 -6.45 3.03
CA LYS A 5 11.98 -7.74 2.33
C LYS A 5 10.55 -8.23 2.25
N ILE A 6 10.14 -8.62 1.05
CA ILE A 6 8.88 -9.33 0.85
C ILE A 6 9.11 -10.82 1.14
N ILE A 7 8.36 -11.37 2.09
CA ILE A 7 8.43 -12.79 2.47
C ILE A 7 7.30 -13.55 1.79
N TRP A 8 7.64 -14.44 0.85
CA TRP A 8 6.65 -15.29 0.20
C TRP A 8 6.05 -16.32 1.17
N LYS A 9 4.72 -16.39 1.21
CA LYS A 9 3.92 -17.34 2.00
C LYS A 9 2.84 -18.06 1.20
N GLY A 10 2.60 -17.68 -0.05
CA GLY A 10 1.61 -18.34 -0.89
C GLY A 10 1.93 -19.82 -1.14
N ASN A 11 0.91 -20.66 -1.21
CA ASN A 11 1.03 -22.09 -1.52
C ASN A 11 -0.09 -22.53 -2.49
N ASP A 12 -0.22 -23.83 -2.72
CA ASP A 12 -1.24 -24.39 -3.63
C ASP A 12 -2.68 -24.21 -3.11
N ASN A 13 -2.85 -23.94 -1.82
CA ASN A 13 -4.15 -23.62 -1.22
C ASN A 13 -4.50 -22.13 -1.29
N THR A 14 -3.54 -21.26 -1.64
CA THR A 14 -3.80 -19.82 -1.72
C THR A 14 -4.68 -19.50 -2.93
N ASN A 15 -5.91 -19.08 -2.67
CA ASN A 15 -6.89 -18.71 -3.68
C ASN A 15 -6.36 -17.65 -4.64
N LYS A 16 -6.36 -17.95 -5.94
CA LYS A 16 -5.94 -17.02 -7.00
C LYS A 16 -6.53 -17.45 -8.34
N SER A 17 -6.45 -16.57 -9.34
CA SER A 17 -6.74 -16.93 -10.73
C SER A 17 -5.96 -16.01 -11.68
N THR A 18 -6.25 -16.05 -12.98
CA THR A 18 -5.71 -15.07 -13.93
C THR A 18 -6.40 -13.71 -13.82
N ARG A 19 -5.71 -12.64 -14.19
CA ARG A 19 -6.27 -11.28 -14.31
C ARG A 19 -7.19 -11.07 -15.52
N ARG A 20 -7.50 -12.13 -16.29
CA ARG A 20 -8.35 -12.06 -17.50
C ARG A 20 -7.88 -10.98 -18.50
N GLY A 21 -6.57 -10.80 -18.65
CA GLY A 21 -5.98 -9.83 -19.58
C GLY A 21 -5.87 -8.40 -19.05
N HIS A 22 -6.29 -8.13 -17.81
CA HIS A 22 -6.17 -6.80 -17.21
C HIS A 22 -4.80 -6.60 -16.54
N ALA A 23 -4.19 -5.44 -16.77
CA ALA A 23 -3.12 -4.93 -15.94
C ALA A 23 -3.70 -4.32 -14.64
N PRO A 24 -2.96 -4.35 -13.51
CA PRO A 24 -3.34 -3.58 -12.34
C PRO A 24 -3.48 -2.09 -12.64
N LYS A 25 -4.53 -1.47 -12.10
CA LYS A 25 -4.83 -0.03 -12.21
C LYS A 25 -5.05 0.63 -10.85
N VAL A 26 -5.28 -0.16 -9.80
CA VAL A 26 -5.52 0.33 -8.44
C VAL A 26 -4.83 -0.51 -7.39
N ILE A 27 -4.56 0.11 -6.24
CA ILE A 27 -4.23 -0.57 -4.99
C ILE A 27 -5.45 -0.47 -4.08
N VAL A 28 -5.87 -1.59 -3.50
CA VAL A 28 -6.99 -1.66 -2.55
C VAL A 28 -6.46 -2.10 -1.18
N ASP A 29 -6.66 -1.26 -0.19
CA ASP A 29 -6.23 -1.47 1.19
C ASP A 29 -7.35 -2.05 2.04
N HIS A 30 -6.97 -3.03 2.84
CA HIS A 30 -7.84 -3.82 3.70
C HIS A 30 -7.29 -3.85 5.13
N ILE A 31 -8.17 -4.15 6.09
CA ILE A 31 -7.82 -4.52 7.46
C ILE A 31 -8.21 -5.98 7.69
N THR A 32 -7.34 -6.74 8.34
CA THR A 32 -7.48 -8.20 8.47
C THR A 32 -8.61 -8.64 9.38
N GLU A 33 -9.10 -7.77 10.26
CA GLU A 33 -9.94 -8.13 11.42
C GLU A 33 -9.33 -9.25 12.28
N GLY A 34 -8.01 -9.23 12.43
CA GLY A 34 -7.26 -10.27 13.14
C GLY A 34 -5.75 -10.02 13.19
N SER A 35 -5.01 -11.01 13.72
CA SER A 35 -3.54 -10.96 13.76
C SER A 35 -2.91 -11.42 12.44
N ALA A 36 -1.67 -11.00 12.20
CA ALA A 36 -0.91 -11.44 11.02
C ALA A 36 -0.77 -12.96 10.97
N LYS A 37 -0.53 -13.60 12.11
CA LYS A 37 -0.44 -15.07 12.23
C LYS A 37 -1.74 -15.74 11.77
N SER A 38 -2.90 -15.24 12.24
CA SER A 38 -4.19 -15.80 11.84
C SER A 38 -4.46 -15.59 10.36
N THR A 39 -4.13 -14.43 9.81
CA THR A 39 -4.27 -14.15 8.37
C THR A 39 -3.39 -15.06 7.52
N ILE A 40 -2.11 -15.22 7.88
CA ILE A 40 -1.17 -16.12 7.19
C ILE A 40 -1.72 -17.56 7.20
N ASN A 41 -2.14 -18.05 8.37
CA ASN A 41 -2.71 -19.38 8.49
C ASN A 41 -3.97 -19.54 7.63
N TRP A 42 -4.85 -18.54 7.61
CA TRP A 42 -6.08 -18.58 6.81
C TRP A 42 -5.80 -18.59 5.30
N PHE A 43 -4.93 -17.71 4.80
CA PHE A 43 -4.61 -17.61 3.36
C PHE A 43 -3.80 -18.78 2.80
N THR A 44 -3.25 -19.64 3.67
CA THR A 44 -2.45 -20.82 3.29
C THR A 44 -3.11 -22.14 3.66
N SER A 45 -4.28 -22.09 4.32
CA SER A 45 -5.05 -23.25 4.73
C SER A 45 -5.80 -23.88 3.55
N SER A 46 -5.81 -25.21 3.47
CA SER A 46 -6.64 -25.97 2.53
C SER A 46 -8.14 -25.80 2.78
N GLY A 47 -8.54 -25.35 3.97
CA GLY A 47 -9.93 -25.06 4.30
C GLY A 47 -10.44 -23.69 3.83
N ASN A 48 -9.55 -22.81 3.35
CA ASN A 48 -9.95 -21.50 2.83
C ASN A 48 -10.26 -21.57 1.34
N THR A 49 -11.54 -21.44 1.00
CA THR A 49 -12.03 -21.47 -0.39
C THR A 49 -12.61 -20.14 -0.85
N VAL A 50 -12.42 -19.06 -0.09
CA VAL A 50 -13.21 -17.83 -0.24
C VAL A 50 -12.38 -16.56 -0.39
N SER A 51 -11.13 -16.53 0.10
CA SER A 51 -10.37 -15.28 0.11
C SER A 51 -8.86 -15.44 0.02
N SER A 52 -8.22 -14.37 -0.43
CA SER A 52 -6.78 -14.13 -0.39
C SER A 52 -6.50 -12.64 -0.62
N ALA A 53 -5.27 -12.21 -0.39
CA ALA A 53 -4.76 -10.91 -0.80
C ALA A 53 -3.40 -11.08 -1.49
N HIS A 54 -2.90 -10.02 -2.13
CA HIS A 54 -1.55 -10.07 -2.69
C HIS A 54 -0.54 -9.98 -1.55
N PHE A 55 -0.74 -9.03 -0.64
CA PHE A 55 0.18 -8.74 0.46
C PHE A 55 -0.51 -8.65 1.81
N LEU A 56 0.27 -8.81 2.88
CA LEU A 56 -0.06 -8.48 4.26
C LEU A 56 1.08 -7.64 4.85
N VAL A 57 0.73 -6.55 5.54
CA VAL A 57 1.65 -5.73 6.33
C VAL A 57 1.32 -5.89 7.81
N THR A 58 2.28 -6.37 8.60
CA THR A 58 2.12 -6.56 10.05
C THR A 58 2.25 -5.24 10.82
N LYS A 59 1.86 -5.24 12.10
CA LYS A 59 2.10 -4.09 13.00
C LYS A 59 3.58 -3.76 13.22
N SER A 60 4.46 -4.75 13.03
CA SER A 60 5.92 -4.61 13.08
C SER A 60 6.54 -4.09 11.78
N GLY A 61 5.75 -3.96 10.70
CA GLY A 61 6.23 -3.53 9.38
C GLY A 61 6.78 -4.66 8.50
N GLU A 62 6.58 -5.93 8.88
CA GLU A 62 6.93 -7.05 8.01
C GLU A 62 5.93 -7.18 6.87
N ILE A 63 6.44 -7.50 5.67
CA ILE A 63 5.63 -7.66 4.46
C ILE A 63 5.63 -9.12 4.03
N TYR A 64 4.45 -9.71 3.97
CA TYR A 64 4.23 -11.06 3.46
C TYR A 64 3.48 -11.02 2.12
N GLN A 65 3.83 -11.90 1.19
CA GLN A 65 3.15 -12.02 -0.10
C GLN A 65 2.55 -13.42 -0.29
N PHE A 66 1.30 -13.48 -0.75
CA PHE A 66 0.58 -14.74 -0.99
C PHE A 66 0.23 -14.97 -2.45
N VAL A 67 -0.09 -13.90 -3.17
CA VAL A 67 -0.44 -13.94 -4.60
C VAL A 67 0.53 -13.05 -5.37
N LYS A 68 1.05 -13.56 -6.49
CA LYS A 68 1.92 -12.79 -7.39
C LYS A 68 1.15 -11.59 -7.94
N ILE A 69 1.82 -10.48 -8.21
CA ILE A 69 1.16 -9.28 -8.77
C ILE A 69 0.57 -9.59 -10.16
N GLU A 70 1.08 -10.56 -10.90
CA GLU A 70 0.57 -11.01 -12.19
C GLU A 70 -0.75 -11.79 -12.11
N ASP A 71 -0.99 -12.42 -10.96
CA ASP A 71 -2.22 -13.16 -10.69
C ASP A 71 -3.24 -12.23 -10.01
N ASN A 72 -4.51 -12.63 -9.99
CA ASN A 72 -5.54 -11.93 -9.22
C ASN A 72 -5.76 -12.64 -7.87
N ALA A 73 -5.68 -11.88 -6.78
CA ALA A 73 -6.13 -12.32 -5.46
C ALA A 73 -7.65 -12.17 -5.31
N TRP A 74 -8.27 -12.98 -4.46
CA TRP A 74 -9.71 -12.97 -4.19
C TRP A 74 -10.03 -12.08 -2.98
N ALA A 75 -9.69 -10.79 -3.06
CA ALA A 75 -9.73 -9.87 -1.92
C ALA A 75 -11.01 -9.04 -1.83
N ASN A 76 -11.53 -8.57 -2.97
CA ASN A 76 -12.61 -7.58 -2.95
C ASN A 76 -14.01 -8.21 -2.74
N GLY A 77 -14.17 -9.47 -3.10
CA GLY A 77 -15.38 -10.26 -2.87
C GLY A 77 -16.67 -9.75 -3.52
N ILE A 78 -16.64 -8.70 -4.37
CA ILE A 78 -17.83 -8.04 -4.94
C ILE A 78 -18.46 -8.80 -6.12
N ASN A 79 -19.77 -9.03 -6.02
CA ASN A 79 -20.57 -9.62 -7.10
C ASN A 79 -21.06 -8.55 -8.08
N SER A 80 -21.53 -8.97 -9.26
CA SER A 80 -22.00 -8.06 -10.31
C SER A 80 -23.14 -7.15 -9.87
N TYR A 81 -24.08 -7.67 -9.08
CA TYR A 81 -25.21 -6.90 -8.56
C TYR A 81 -24.76 -5.76 -7.65
N ASN A 82 -23.79 -6.01 -6.76
CA ASN A 82 -23.33 -5.04 -5.78
C ASN A 82 -22.40 -3.98 -6.39
N ARG A 83 -21.79 -4.22 -7.56
CA ARG A 83 -20.89 -3.23 -8.22
C ARG A 83 -21.56 -1.87 -8.46
N LYS A 84 -22.88 -1.84 -8.68
CA LYS A 84 -23.64 -0.59 -8.86
C LYS A 84 -23.61 0.33 -7.62
N TYR A 85 -23.31 -0.23 -6.44
CA TYR A 85 -23.20 0.52 -5.19
C TYR A 85 -21.79 0.98 -4.87
N SER A 86 -20.77 0.53 -5.61
CA SER A 86 -19.40 0.99 -5.43
C SER A 86 -19.32 2.51 -5.55
N THR A 87 -18.54 3.14 -4.67
CA THR A 87 -18.28 4.58 -4.73
C THR A 87 -17.01 4.91 -5.52
N ALA A 88 -16.11 3.94 -5.71
CA ALA A 88 -14.94 4.08 -6.58
C ALA A 88 -15.35 4.25 -8.05
N SER A 89 -14.94 5.34 -8.69
CA SER A 89 -15.32 5.64 -10.09
C SER A 89 -14.83 4.57 -11.05
N ILE A 90 -13.60 4.08 -10.86
CA ILE A 90 -12.99 3.06 -11.71
C ILE A 90 -13.75 1.73 -11.72
N VAL A 91 -14.49 1.39 -10.65
CA VAL A 91 -15.35 0.20 -10.63
C VAL A 91 -16.52 0.35 -11.61
N LYS A 92 -17.08 1.56 -11.71
CA LYS A 92 -18.14 1.88 -12.66
C LYS A 92 -17.60 1.94 -14.10
N GLU A 93 -16.44 2.57 -14.27
CA GLU A 93 -15.77 2.72 -15.57
C GLU A 93 -15.35 1.37 -16.17
N MET A 94 -14.76 0.48 -15.36
CA MET A 94 -14.28 -0.81 -15.83
C MET A 94 -15.43 -1.81 -16.07
N GLY A 95 -16.54 -1.72 -15.34
CA GLY A 95 -17.72 -2.60 -15.50
C GLY A 95 -17.52 -4.09 -15.17
N VAL A 96 -16.28 -4.51 -14.90
CA VAL A 96 -15.86 -5.90 -14.65
C VAL A 96 -15.50 -6.13 -13.17
N ASN A 97 -15.05 -7.34 -12.83
CA ASN A 97 -14.65 -7.68 -11.47
C ASN A 97 -13.39 -6.90 -11.04
N PRO A 98 -13.40 -6.11 -9.94
CA PRO A 98 -12.25 -5.33 -9.49
C PRO A 98 -11.02 -6.14 -9.11
N ASN A 99 -11.17 -7.41 -8.73
CA ASN A 99 -10.00 -8.28 -8.49
C ASN A 99 -9.08 -8.37 -9.71
N TRP A 100 -9.61 -8.26 -10.94
CA TRP A 100 -8.82 -8.40 -12.16
C TRP A 100 -7.81 -7.27 -12.34
N TYR A 101 -8.12 -6.06 -11.86
CA TYR A 101 -7.27 -4.88 -12.02
C TYR A 101 -6.82 -4.25 -10.70
N SER A 102 -7.02 -4.91 -9.55
CA SER A 102 -6.49 -4.47 -8.26
C SER A 102 -5.25 -5.26 -7.84
N VAL A 103 -4.36 -4.59 -7.11
CA VAL A 103 -3.46 -5.22 -6.14
C VAL A 103 -4.04 -4.94 -4.75
N SER A 104 -4.04 -5.93 -3.87
CA SER A 104 -4.74 -5.85 -2.58
C SER A 104 -3.78 -6.10 -1.43
N ILE A 105 -3.82 -5.21 -0.44
CA ILE A 105 -2.93 -5.21 0.72
C ILE A 105 -3.77 -5.33 1.99
N GLU A 106 -3.56 -6.39 2.74
CA GLU A 106 -4.12 -6.56 4.08
C GLU A 106 -3.22 -5.89 5.12
N HIS A 107 -3.81 -5.20 6.09
CA HIS A 107 -3.09 -4.60 7.21
C HIS A 107 -3.53 -5.30 8.50
N GLU A 108 -2.56 -5.86 9.22
CA GLU A 108 -2.82 -6.46 10.53
C GLU A 108 -3.49 -5.45 11.46
N GLY A 109 -4.72 -5.75 11.85
CA GLY A 109 -5.50 -4.88 12.71
C GLY A 109 -6.89 -5.41 12.98
N ILE A 110 -7.56 -4.80 13.95
CA ILE A 110 -8.97 -5.02 14.24
C ILE A 110 -9.64 -3.65 14.24
N HIS A 111 -10.71 -3.48 13.46
CA HIS A 111 -11.38 -2.18 13.25
C HIS A 111 -11.82 -1.58 14.58
N ARG A 112 -12.50 -2.37 15.43
CA ARG A 112 -12.99 -1.93 16.74
C ARG A 112 -11.91 -1.42 17.70
N MET A 113 -10.63 -1.73 17.46
CA MET A 113 -9.50 -1.32 18.31
C MET A 113 -8.73 -0.13 17.75
N THR A 114 -8.59 -0.05 16.42
CA THR A 114 -7.66 0.88 15.77
C THR A 114 -8.33 1.81 14.78
N GLN A 115 -9.55 1.47 14.35
CA GLN A 115 -10.28 2.15 13.28
C GLN A 115 -9.43 2.27 12.00
N GLY A 116 -8.52 1.33 11.76
CA GLY A 116 -7.60 1.36 10.61
C GLY A 116 -6.33 2.20 10.82
N LYS A 117 -6.12 2.81 12.00
CA LYS A 117 -4.87 3.50 12.31
C LYS A 117 -3.70 2.51 12.26
N LEU A 118 -2.70 2.82 11.45
CA LEU A 118 -1.46 2.05 11.35
C LEU A 118 -0.47 2.46 12.43
N THR A 119 0.39 1.52 12.85
CA THR A 119 1.62 1.87 13.60
C THR A 119 2.61 2.57 12.67
N ASP A 120 3.62 3.25 13.22
CA ASP A 120 4.63 3.94 12.41
C ASP A 120 5.43 2.97 11.51
N LYS A 121 5.74 1.77 12.04
CA LYS A 121 6.41 0.71 11.27
C LYS A 121 5.53 0.14 10.17
N GLN A 122 4.25 -0.08 10.46
CA GLN A 122 3.28 -0.56 9.48
C GLN A 122 3.06 0.49 8.38
N LEU A 123 2.93 1.77 8.73
CA LEU A 123 2.81 2.87 7.78
C LEU A 123 4.03 2.97 6.86
N ALA A 124 5.25 2.92 7.41
CA ALA A 124 6.47 2.99 6.61
C ALA A 124 6.57 1.81 5.62
N ALA A 125 6.23 0.60 6.07
CA ALA A 125 6.17 -0.59 5.22
C ALA A 125 5.10 -0.47 4.14
N THR A 126 3.92 0.07 4.48
CA THR A 126 2.83 0.31 3.54
C THR A 126 3.21 1.31 2.46
N ILE A 127 3.86 2.43 2.81
CA ILE A 127 4.34 3.43 1.84
C ILE A 127 5.36 2.79 0.88
N TRP A 128 6.35 2.08 1.43
CA TRP A 128 7.33 1.38 0.62
C TRP A 128 6.68 0.37 -0.33
N LEU A 129 5.71 -0.41 0.17
CA LEU A 129 5.01 -1.44 -0.60
C LEU A 129 4.17 -0.84 -1.72
N HIS A 130 3.49 0.29 -1.48
CA HIS A 130 2.76 1.01 -2.52
C HIS A 130 3.70 1.42 -3.66
N GLN A 131 4.84 2.02 -3.34
CA GLN A 131 5.84 2.39 -4.34
C GLN A 131 6.35 1.17 -5.10
N TYR A 132 6.70 0.09 -4.38
CA TYR A 132 7.14 -1.16 -4.99
C TYR A 132 6.11 -1.71 -6.00
N ILE A 133 4.82 -1.70 -5.64
CA ILE A 133 3.74 -2.16 -6.52
C ILE A 133 3.64 -1.26 -7.76
N ILE A 134 3.66 0.06 -7.58
CA ILE A 134 3.57 1.03 -8.68
C ILE A 134 4.73 0.84 -9.66
N ASP A 135 5.97 0.76 -9.15
CA ASP A 135 7.16 0.55 -9.96
C ASP A 135 7.15 -0.80 -10.67
N TYR A 136 6.66 -1.85 -9.99
CA TYR A 136 6.49 -3.17 -10.58
C TYR A 136 5.49 -3.14 -11.73
N VAL A 137 4.34 -2.50 -11.51
CA VAL A 137 3.26 -2.43 -12.50
C VAL A 137 3.70 -1.62 -13.72
N LYS A 138 4.39 -0.49 -13.51
CA LYS A 138 4.97 0.30 -14.60
C LYS A 138 5.98 -0.50 -15.41
N ARG A 139 6.91 -1.21 -14.77
CA ARG A 139 7.90 -2.03 -15.49
C ARG A 139 7.29 -3.20 -16.24
N LYS A 140 6.27 -3.85 -15.65
CA LYS A 140 5.71 -5.09 -16.19
C LYS A 140 4.65 -4.87 -17.26
N TRP A 141 3.83 -3.82 -17.13
CA TRP A 141 2.71 -3.55 -18.04
C TRP A 141 2.76 -2.17 -18.71
N ASP A 142 3.78 -1.36 -18.45
CA ASP A 142 3.86 0.05 -18.88
C ASP A 142 2.70 0.92 -18.35
N VAL A 143 1.99 0.46 -17.32
CA VAL A 143 0.85 1.17 -16.72
C VAL A 143 1.32 2.04 -15.55
N ASN A 144 0.95 3.31 -15.57
CA ASN A 144 1.12 4.20 -14.43
C ASN A 144 -0.15 4.15 -13.55
N ILE A 145 -0.02 3.80 -12.27
CA ILE A 145 -1.12 3.90 -11.29
C ILE A 145 -1.04 5.30 -10.67
N PRO A 146 -2.03 6.18 -10.89
CA PRO A 146 -2.02 7.53 -10.32
C PRO A 146 -1.96 7.54 -8.79
N LEU A 147 -1.21 8.49 -8.23
CA LEU A 147 -1.09 8.71 -6.79
C LEU A 147 -2.21 9.61 -6.27
N ASP A 148 -3.44 9.09 -6.31
CA ASP A 148 -4.64 9.80 -5.85
C ASP A 148 -5.63 8.87 -5.14
N ARG A 149 -6.68 9.45 -4.54
CA ARG A 149 -7.77 8.73 -3.88
C ARG A 149 -8.71 7.97 -4.82
N LYS A 150 -8.55 8.10 -6.14
CA LYS A 150 -9.34 7.33 -7.13
C LYS A 150 -8.67 6.01 -7.48
N HIS A 151 -7.37 5.86 -7.19
CA HIS A 151 -6.58 4.68 -7.55
C HIS A 151 -5.89 3.99 -6.36
N ILE A 152 -5.64 4.72 -5.28
CA ILE A 152 -5.38 4.13 -3.97
C ILE A 152 -6.72 4.10 -3.26
N LEU A 153 -7.25 2.93 -2.88
CA LEU A 153 -8.64 2.76 -2.48
C LEU A 153 -8.75 1.95 -1.19
N GLY A 154 -9.80 2.20 -0.41
CA GLY A 154 -10.23 1.30 0.65
C GLY A 154 -11.24 0.29 0.14
N HIS A 155 -11.32 -0.88 0.79
CA HIS A 155 -12.33 -1.89 0.45
C HIS A 155 -13.77 -1.33 0.53
N TYR A 156 -14.05 -0.37 1.40
CA TYR A 156 -15.34 0.31 1.52
C TYR A 156 -15.73 1.06 0.24
N GLU A 157 -14.76 1.50 -0.57
CA GLU A 157 -15.05 2.18 -1.83
C GLU A 157 -15.41 1.19 -2.94
N ILE A 158 -14.86 -0.03 -2.86
CA ILE A 158 -15.19 -1.13 -3.74
C ILE A 158 -16.57 -1.71 -3.38
N ASP A 159 -16.81 -1.99 -2.10
CA ASP A 159 -18.05 -2.62 -1.63
C ASP A 159 -18.59 -2.02 -0.32
N PRO A 160 -19.20 -0.82 -0.39
CA PRO A 160 -19.63 -0.09 0.81
C PRO A 160 -20.74 -0.80 1.58
N ARG A 161 -21.49 -1.72 0.96
CA ARG A 161 -22.61 -2.39 1.62
C ARG A 161 -22.17 -3.51 2.55
N ARG A 162 -21.15 -4.28 2.15
CA ARG A 162 -20.67 -5.42 2.96
C ARG A 162 -19.39 -5.12 3.72
N LYS A 163 -18.65 -4.09 3.31
CA LYS A 163 -17.36 -3.70 3.90
C LYS A 163 -17.30 -2.21 4.21
N PRO A 164 -18.31 -1.62 4.88
CA PRO A 164 -18.43 -0.18 5.06
C PRO A 164 -17.25 0.47 5.80
N ASN A 165 -16.53 -0.30 6.60
CA ASN A 165 -15.50 0.21 7.51
C ASN A 165 -14.09 -0.30 7.19
N CYS A 166 -13.87 -0.97 6.05
CA CYS A 166 -12.57 -1.55 5.71
C CYS A 166 -11.83 -0.63 4.72
N PRO A 167 -10.59 -0.16 4.99
CA PRO A 167 -9.68 -0.57 6.08
C PRO A 167 -9.89 0.18 7.41
N GLY A 168 -10.69 1.24 7.44
CA GLY A 168 -11.03 1.99 8.64
C GLY A 168 -10.89 3.49 8.44
N GLU A 169 -11.67 4.27 9.18
CA GLU A 169 -11.76 5.72 9.08
C GLU A 169 -10.47 6.46 9.46
N LYS A 170 -9.57 5.82 10.22
CA LYS A 170 -8.24 6.34 10.58
C LYS A 170 -7.13 5.80 9.69
N TYR A 171 -7.44 5.07 8.62
CA TYR A 171 -6.44 4.61 7.68
C TYR A 171 -5.79 5.82 6.95
N PRO A 172 -4.45 5.93 6.92
CA PRO A 172 -3.75 7.18 6.60
C PRO A 172 -3.53 7.40 5.09
N PHE A 173 -4.60 7.32 4.28
CA PHE A 173 -4.50 7.44 2.81
C PHE A 173 -3.77 8.69 2.33
N ASN A 174 -4.11 9.86 2.89
CA ASN A 174 -3.50 11.13 2.49
C ASN A 174 -2.01 11.17 2.84
N GLN A 175 -1.61 10.59 3.97
CA GLN A 175 -0.21 10.53 4.37
C GLN A 175 0.60 9.63 3.43
N ILE A 176 0.03 8.48 3.04
CA ILE A 176 0.64 7.57 2.06
C ILE A 176 0.82 8.27 0.71
N ILE A 177 -0.25 8.85 0.18
CA ILE A 177 -0.22 9.55 -1.11
C ILE A 177 0.75 10.73 -1.10
N GLN A 178 0.79 11.51 -0.01
CA GLN A 178 1.73 12.62 0.12
C GLN A 178 3.18 12.14 0.15
N ALA A 179 3.49 11.10 0.91
CA ALA A 179 4.84 10.54 0.97
C ALA A 179 5.33 10.04 -0.40
N LEU A 180 4.45 9.37 -1.16
CA LEU A 180 4.75 8.89 -2.51
C LEU A 180 4.95 10.04 -3.52
N ASN A 181 4.10 11.08 -3.46
CA ASN A 181 4.26 12.25 -4.32
C ASN A 181 5.56 13.00 -4.03
N ASN A 182 5.89 13.23 -2.75
CA ASN A 182 7.12 13.92 -2.36
C ASN A 182 8.38 13.22 -2.87
N LYS A 183 8.40 11.88 -2.87
CA LYS A 183 9.49 11.10 -3.47
C LYS A 183 9.63 11.40 -4.96
N ASN A 184 8.53 11.34 -5.70
CA ASN A 184 8.53 11.48 -7.16
C ASN A 184 8.82 12.91 -7.65
N THR A 185 8.78 13.91 -6.77
CA THR A 185 9.07 15.30 -7.12
C THR A 185 10.54 15.69 -7.02
N LEU A 186 11.42 14.85 -6.46
CA LEU A 186 12.84 15.19 -6.29
C LEU A 186 13.61 15.03 -7.61
N THR A 187 14.10 16.13 -8.15
CA THR A 187 14.70 16.20 -9.49
C THR A 187 16.21 16.09 -9.51
N ASP A 188 16.87 16.42 -8.40
CA ASP A 188 18.32 16.62 -8.27
C ASP A 188 19.06 15.46 -7.58
N ILE A 189 18.34 14.40 -7.20
CA ILE A 189 18.93 13.25 -6.52
C ILE A 189 19.31 12.10 -7.46
N LYS A 190 18.86 12.14 -8.73
CA LYS A 190 19.05 11.04 -9.67
C LYS A 190 20.53 10.83 -10.01
N GLY A 191 21.06 9.65 -9.75
CA GLY A 191 22.47 9.30 -9.94
C GLY A 191 23.38 9.77 -8.80
N HIS A 192 22.84 10.43 -7.77
CA HIS A 192 23.60 10.81 -6.58
C HIS A 192 23.86 9.60 -5.69
N TRP A 193 25.03 9.52 -5.03
CA TRP A 193 25.38 8.36 -4.20
C TRP A 193 24.39 8.13 -3.04
N ALA A 194 23.81 9.21 -2.52
CA ALA A 194 22.79 9.20 -1.47
C ALA A 194 21.34 9.10 -2.00
N GLU A 195 21.12 8.91 -3.30
CA GLU A 195 19.76 8.86 -3.89
C GLU A 195 18.84 7.89 -3.14
N GLN A 196 19.34 6.70 -2.83
CA GLN A 196 18.57 5.67 -2.13
C GLN A 196 18.22 6.11 -0.70
N ASP A 197 19.19 6.62 0.05
CA ASP A 197 19.00 7.09 1.42
C ASP A 197 18.03 8.28 1.48
N ILE A 198 18.14 9.21 0.53
CA ILE A 198 17.26 10.38 0.42
C ILE A 198 15.82 9.96 0.14
N ASN A 199 15.64 9.10 -0.86
CA ASN A 199 14.33 8.54 -1.18
C ASN A 199 13.71 7.86 0.04
N GLU A 200 14.50 7.16 0.84
CA GLU A 200 14.05 6.48 2.04
C GLU A 200 13.58 7.48 3.12
N VAL A 201 14.40 8.46 3.50
CA VAL A 201 14.03 9.42 4.55
C VAL A 201 12.86 10.32 4.15
N VAL A 202 12.70 10.58 2.85
CA VAL A 202 11.56 11.33 2.30
C VAL A 202 10.29 10.50 2.29
N LEU A 203 10.35 9.23 1.85
CA LEU A 203 9.22 8.30 1.96
C LEU A 203 8.77 8.10 3.40
N GLN A 204 9.71 8.09 4.33
CA GLN A 204 9.43 7.96 5.76
C GLN A 204 8.87 9.23 6.40
N GLY A 205 8.79 10.35 5.67
CA GLY A 205 8.36 11.65 6.18
C GLY A 205 9.34 12.29 7.18
N ILE A 206 10.57 11.78 7.28
CA ILE A 206 11.63 12.32 8.15
C ILE A 206 12.16 13.61 7.54
N MET A 207 12.42 13.59 6.23
CA MET A 207 12.86 14.75 5.45
C MET A 207 11.88 15.04 4.32
N SER A 208 12.01 16.21 3.71
CA SER A 208 11.20 16.65 2.57
C SER A 208 12.07 17.51 1.67
N GLY A 209 11.82 17.45 0.36
CA GLY A 209 12.40 18.41 -0.58
C GLY A 209 11.86 19.82 -0.38
N TYR A 210 12.50 20.74 -1.08
CA TYR A 210 12.08 22.13 -1.19
C TYR A 210 10.88 22.27 -2.13
N PRO A 211 10.11 23.38 -2.05
CA PRO A 211 8.94 23.60 -2.89
C PRO A 211 9.21 23.57 -4.41
N ASN A 212 10.46 23.78 -4.82
CA ASN A 212 10.89 23.71 -6.22
C ASN A 212 11.18 22.29 -6.73
N GLY A 213 11.03 21.25 -5.90
CA GLY A 213 11.29 19.86 -6.29
C GLY A 213 12.76 19.44 -6.20
N GLU A 214 13.58 20.16 -5.43
CA GLU A 214 14.96 19.76 -5.13
C GLU A 214 15.09 19.21 -3.71
N PHE A 215 16.08 18.37 -3.45
CA PHE A 215 16.50 17.95 -2.10
C PHE A 215 17.75 18.69 -1.63
N LYS A 216 18.61 19.09 -2.58
CA LYS A 216 19.92 19.70 -2.40
C LYS A 216 20.89 18.83 -1.61
N PRO A 217 21.22 17.62 -2.12
CA PRO A 217 21.96 16.61 -1.35
C PRO A 217 23.39 17.01 -0.96
N ASP A 218 24.00 17.93 -1.71
CA ASP A 218 25.36 18.43 -1.46
C ASP A 218 25.40 19.71 -0.62
N GLU A 219 24.24 20.31 -0.32
CA GLU A 219 24.16 21.54 0.47
C GLU A 219 24.25 21.27 1.98
N LYS A 220 24.78 22.24 2.71
CA LYS A 220 24.88 22.14 4.18
C LYS A 220 23.50 22.24 4.82
N VAL A 221 23.18 21.27 5.67
CA VAL A 221 21.98 21.29 6.52
C VAL A 221 22.08 22.42 7.55
N SER A 222 21.06 23.25 7.64
CA SER A 222 20.95 24.30 8.67
C SER A 222 20.59 23.73 10.04
N ARG A 223 20.87 24.48 11.11
CA ARG A 223 20.48 24.09 12.48
C ARG A 223 18.97 23.88 12.63
N ALA A 224 18.15 24.67 11.93
CA ALA A 224 16.70 24.58 11.99
C ALA A 224 16.17 23.32 11.28
N GLU A 225 16.77 22.96 10.14
CA GLU A 225 16.45 21.72 9.43
C GLU A 225 16.86 20.50 10.24
N LEU A 226 18.07 20.51 10.81
CA LEU A 226 18.53 19.44 11.69
C LEU A 226 17.61 19.29 12.92
N ALA A 227 17.22 20.39 13.56
CA ALA A 227 16.27 20.35 14.69
C ALA A 227 14.91 19.77 14.29
N THR A 228 14.43 20.07 13.07
CA THR A 228 13.18 19.52 12.54
C THR A 228 13.28 18.01 12.31
N VAL A 229 14.39 17.54 11.74
CA VAL A 229 14.67 16.12 11.54
C VAL A 229 14.71 15.39 12.88
N ILE A 230 15.45 15.91 13.86
CA ILE A 230 15.53 15.33 15.21
C ILE A 230 14.14 15.26 15.86
N ALA A 231 13.36 16.34 15.79
CA ALA A 231 12.00 16.36 16.35
C ALA A 231 11.07 15.31 15.71
N ARG A 232 11.20 15.05 14.41
CA ARG A 232 10.45 14.01 13.70
C ARG A 232 10.90 12.61 14.10
N LEU A 233 12.21 12.39 14.24
CA LEU A 233 12.78 11.11 14.70
C LEU A 233 12.31 10.78 16.12
N LEU A 234 12.38 11.74 17.05
CA LEU A 234 11.93 11.55 18.44
C LEU A 234 10.43 11.23 18.55
N LYS A 235 9.60 11.69 17.61
CA LYS A 235 8.17 11.33 17.58
C LYS A 235 7.90 9.90 17.12
N LYS A 236 8.80 9.30 16.33
CA LYS A 236 8.67 7.92 15.83
C LYS A 236 9.11 6.87 16.85
N GLU A 237 9.92 7.24 17.85
CA GLU A 237 10.45 6.31 18.85
C GLU A 237 9.55 6.15 20.10
N VAL A 238 8.37 6.79 20.14
CA VAL A 238 7.45 6.82 21.30
C VAL A 238 6.14 6.09 21.02
#